data_AF-A0A921I8V4-F1
#
_entry.id   AF-A0A921I8V4-F1
#
_cell.length_a   1.000
_cell.length_b   1.000
_cell.length_c   1.000
_cell.angle_alpha   90.00
_cell.angle_beta   90.00
_cell.angle_gamma   90.00
#
_symmetry.space_group_name_H-M   'P 1'
#
loop_
_entity.id
_entity.type
_entity.pdbx_description
1 polymer ?
#
loop_
_entity_poly.entity_id
_entity_poly.type
_entity_poly.pdbx_seq_one_letter_code
_entity_poly.pdbx_strand_id
1 'polypeptide(L)'
;MKNFNLSDIQLTKYLFFTGKGGVGKTSIACATAVGLADLGKKILLISTDPASNLQDVFGQELNGHGTNISEVPGLTVVNLDPEKAAAEYRESVISPYRGKLPESVIRNMEEQLSGSCTVEIAAFNEFSDFITDKTKEKEYDYIIFDTAPTGHTLRMLQLPSAWSTFISESTHGASCLGQLSGLEEKKGIYKQAVNTLSDEKATSLILVARPDLAPLKEAARSSHELNLLGIKNQVLVINGVLQQADDNDKVSKLLSEKQTSALQNIPEELKDYPAYSVPLRSYNLSTIENIRKMLSSDNLISGGDYKPLQGEKNLDDLVNDLFSSGKRVIFTMGKGGVGKTTVATNIALKLKALGAKVHLTTTDPANHLNYELVIKAGIDVSKIDEAEVLEAYKNEVRAKARENQMTAEDMEYIEEDLRSPCTQEIAVFKAFADIVEKADTEIVVIDTAPTGHTLLLLDATQSYHKEVERTQGEIKGAVANLLPRLRNPKETEVVIVTLPETTPVFEAERLLQDLQRAGIKNKWWVINSCLSLVDTQNPFLKAKAQSELPWIDRVKKLSDSNTALIAWRAK
;
A
#
# COMPACT_ATOMS: atom_id res chain seq x y z
N MET A 1 -22.22 13.87 -12.64
CA MET A 1 -21.25 12.94 -13.26
C MET A 1 -22.00 11.92 -14.09
N LYS A 2 -21.41 11.45 -15.19
CA LYS A 2 -21.96 10.35 -15.99
C LYS A 2 -21.50 9.00 -15.41
N ASN A 3 -22.21 7.92 -15.71
CA ASN A 3 -21.71 6.59 -15.37
C ASN A 3 -20.45 6.26 -16.17
N PHE A 4 -19.50 5.56 -15.56
CA PHE A 4 -18.29 5.09 -16.23
C PHE A 4 -18.66 3.97 -17.21
N ASN A 5 -18.87 4.34 -18.47
CA ASN A 5 -19.23 3.44 -19.55
C ASN A 5 -18.14 3.47 -20.63
N LEU A 6 -17.67 2.30 -21.05
CA LEU A 6 -16.55 2.15 -21.98
C LEU A 6 -16.83 2.77 -23.37
N SER A 7 -18.10 2.95 -23.75
CA SER A 7 -18.48 3.63 -24.99
C SER A 7 -18.32 5.16 -24.95
N ASP A 8 -18.34 5.75 -23.75
CA ASP A 8 -18.49 7.20 -23.56
C ASP A 8 -17.17 7.87 -23.13
N ILE A 9 -16.09 7.08 -23.09
CA ILE A 9 -14.77 7.49 -22.60
C ILE A 9 -13.77 7.33 -23.73
N GLN A 10 -13.05 8.41 -24.02
CA GLN A 10 -11.98 8.38 -25.00
C GLN A 10 -10.71 7.82 -24.34
N LEU A 11 -10.58 6.49 -24.36
CA LEU A 11 -9.42 5.78 -23.84
C LEU A 11 -8.26 5.83 -24.84
N THR A 12 -7.06 6.12 -24.34
CA THR A 12 -5.80 6.06 -25.11
C THR A 12 -5.18 4.66 -25.02
N LYS A 13 -3.98 4.49 -25.61
CA LYS A 13 -3.29 3.20 -25.69
C LYS A 13 -2.94 2.61 -24.32
N TYR A 14 -2.39 3.45 -23.45
CA TYR A 14 -1.92 3.07 -22.13
C TYR A 14 -2.84 3.66 -21.06
N LEU A 15 -3.43 2.79 -20.24
CA LEU A 15 -4.37 3.18 -19.18
C LEU A 15 -3.75 2.91 -17.81
N PHE A 16 -3.67 3.94 -16.97
CA PHE A 16 -3.10 3.82 -15.63
C PHE A 16 -4.18 4.03 -14.57
N PHE A 17 -4.45 3.03 -13.76
CA PHE A 17 -5.38 3.15 -12.65
C PHE A 17 -4.62 3.46 -11.37
N THR A 18 -4.76 4.68 -10.84
CA THR A 18 -4.09 5.12 -9.62
C THR A 18 -5.07 5.71 -8.60
N GLY A 19 -4.62 5.90 -7.37
CA GLY A 19 -5.48 6.28 -6.24
C GLY A 19 -5.12 5.59 -4.93
N LYS A 20 -5.73 6.07 -3.84
CA LYS A 20 -5.51 5.58 -2.47
C LYS A 20 -5.74 4.06 -2.36
N GLY A 21 -5.09 3.39 -1.41
CA GLY A 21 -5.39 1.99 -1.08
C GLY A 21 -6.89 1.78 -0.77
N GLY A 22 -7.49 0.71 -1.31
CA GLY A 22 -8.88 0.32 -1.03
C GLY A 22 -9.97 1.07 -1.82
N VAL A 23 -9.63 2.00 -2.72
CA VAL A 23 -10.64 2.73 -3.53
C VAL A 23 -11.24 1.92 -4.69
N GLY A 24 -10.64 0.76 -5.02
CA GLY A 24 -11.10 -0.14 -6.09
C GLY A 24 -10.37 0.01 -7.43
N LYS A 25 -9.08 0.37 -7.43
CA LYS A 25 -8.24 0.46 -8.65
C LYS A 25 -8.25 -0.85 -9.45
N THR A 26 -7.79 -1.93 -8.83
CA THR A 26 -7.76 -3.28 -9.41
C THR A 26 -9.12 -3.70 -9.93
N SER A 27 -10.18 -3.42 -9.16
CA SER A 27 -11.55 -3.71 -9.52
C SER A 27 -11.96 -3.05 -10.85
N ILE A 28 -11.73 -1.74 -10.96
CA ILE A 28 -12.10 -0.98 -12.16
C ILE A 28 -11.16 -1.33 -13.32
N ALA A 29 -9.87 -1.55 -13.07
CA ALA A 29 -8.91 -2.01 -14.07
C ALA A 29 -9.33 -3.37 -14.66
N CYS A 30 -9.68 -4.34 -13.82
CA CYS A 30 -10.20 -5.64 -14.25
C CYS A 30 -11.50 -5.51 -15.02
N ALA A 31 -12.46 -4.74 -14.52
CA ALA A 31 -13.75 -4.56 -15.20
C ALA A 31 -13.62 -3.83 -16.54
N THR A 32 -12.69 -2.88 -16.64
CA THR A 32 -12.32 -2.21 -17.89
C THR A 32 -11.67 -3.20 -18.85
N ALA A 33 -10.71 -4.00 -18.38
CA ALA A 33 -10.01 -4.98 -19.20
C ALA A 33 -10.97 -6.04 -19.77
N VAL A 34 -11.82 -6.61 -18.91
CA VAL A 34 -12.82 -7.60 -19.31
C VAL A 34 -13.86 -6.99 -20.23
N GLY A 35 -14.37 -5.80 -19.91
CA GLY A 35 -15.36 -5.12 -20.75
C GLY A 35 -14.83 -4.77 -22.15
N LEU A 36 -13.58 -4.33 -22.26
CA LEU A 36 -12.94 -4.09 -23.56
C LEU A 36 -12.67 -5.39 -24.33
N ALA A 37 -12.25 -6.46 -23.64
CA ALA A 37 -12.06 -7.77 -24.25
C ALA A 37 -13.38 -8.34 -24.79
N ASP A 38 -14.47 -8.21 -24.03
CA ASP A 38 -15.82 -8.60 -24.48
C ASP A 38 -16.32 -7.77 -25.67
N LEU A 39 -15.76 -6.57 -25.91
CA LEU A 39 -15.95 -5.76 -27.13
C LEU A 39 -15.02 -6.17 -28.29
N GLY A 40 -14.30 -7.27 -28.15
CA GLY A 40 -13.41 -7.84 -29.17
C GLY A 40 -12.03 -7.20 -29.24
N LYS A 41 -11.62 -6.44 -28.22
CA LYS A 41 -10.28 -5.84 -28.14
C LYS A 41 -9.26 -6.81 -27.55
N LYS A 42 -8.01 -6.72 -27.98
CA LYS A 42 -6.88 -7.42 -27.35
C LYS A 42 -6.33 -6.58 -26.21
N ILE A 43 -6.32 -7.13 -25.01
CA ILE A 43 -5.98 -6.40 -23.78
C ILE A 43 -4.82 -7.07 -23.08
N LEU A 44 -3.85 -6.26 -22.67
CA LEU A 44 -2.80 -6.65 -21.74
C LEU A 44 -3.04 -5.92 -20.42
N LEU A 45 -3.46 -6.65 -19.39
CA LEU A 45 -3.63 -6.13 -18.03
C LEU A 45 -2.40 -6.50 -17.20
N ILE A 46 -1.72 -5.49 -16.65
CA ILE A 46 -0.50 -5.62 -15.89
C ILE A 46 -0.77 -5.07 -14.49
N SER A 47 -0.52 -5.86 -13.45
CA SER A 47 -0.46 -5.33 -12.09
C SER A 47 0.98 -5.04 -11.71
N THR A 48 1.22 -3.83 -11.21
CA THR A 48 2.49 -3.41 -10.61
C THR A 48 2.37 -3.27 -9.09
N ASP A 49 1.24 -3.67 -8.49
CA ASP A 49 1.07 -3.67 -7.05
C ASP A 49 1.84 -4.87 -6.45
N PRO A 50 2.83 -4.68 -5.55
CA PRO A 50 3.50 -5.80 -4.86
C PRO A 50 2.51 -6.70 -4.12
N ALA A 51 1.38 -6.14 -3.67
CA ALA A 51 0.31 -6.88 -3.00
C ALA A 51 -0.80 -7.34 -3.97
N SER A 52 -0.52 -7.39 -5.27
CA SER A 52 -1.53 -7.66 -6.31
C SER A 52 -2.23 -8.99 -6.12
N ASN A 53 -3.55 -8.95 -6.26
CA ASN A 53 -4.44 -10.09 -6.13
C ASN A 53 -5.10 -10.49 -7.46
N LEU A 54 -4.52 -10.15 -8.61
CA LEU A 54 -5.12 -10.48 -9.91
C LEU A 54 -5.36 -11.99 -10.09
N GLN A 55 -4.44 -12.83 -9.61
CA GLN A 55 -4.62 -14.28 -9.61
C GLN A 55 -5.86 -14.74 -8.83
N ASP A 56 -6.15 -14.07 -7.71
CA ASP A 56 -7.30 -14.36 -6.85
C ASP A 56 -8.60 -13.84 -7.49
N VAL A 57 -8.53 -12.71 -8.20
CA VAL A 57 -9.66 -12.09 -8.92
C VAL A 57 -10.07 -12.93 -10.14
N PHE A 58 -9.11 -13.47 -10.89
CA PHE A 58 -9.38 -14.31 -12.07
C PHE A 58 -9.49 -15.81 -11.74
N GLY A 59 -9.17 -16.23 -10.53
CA GLY A 59 -9.21 -17.63 -10.12
C GLY A 59 -8.23 -18.54 -10.89
N GLN A 60 -7.14 -17.96 -11.41
CA GLN A 60 -6.16 -18.66 -12.25
C GLN A 60 -4.74 -18.27 -11.81
N GLU A 61 -3.84 -19.25 -11.75
CA GLU A 61 -2.42 -18.98 -11.49
C GLU A 61 -1.80 -18.15 -12.63
N LEU A 62 -0.99 -17.16 -12.27
CA LEU A 62 -0.33 -16.25 -13.20
C LEU A 62 1.17 -16.49 -13.16
N ASN A 63 1.81 -16.62 -14.32
CA ASN A 63 3.23 -16.98 -14.43
C ASN A 63 4.21 -15.79 -14.36
N GLY A 64 3.70 -14.56 -14.25
CA GLY A 64 4.48 -13.31 -14.26
C GLY A 64 4.96 -12.83 -15.64
N HIS A 65 4.80 -13.62 -16.71
CA HIS A 65 5.25 -13.28 -18.07
C HIS A 65 4.11 -13.10 -19.08
N GLY A 66 2.87 -13.17 -18.61
CA GLY A 66 1.66 -13.10 -19.43
C GLY A 66 0.94 -14.43 -19.45
N THR A 67 -0.29 -14.42 -18.96
CA THR A 67 -1.16 -15.59 -18.90
C THR A 67 -2.51 -15.23 -19.52
N ASN A 68 -2.94 -15.99 -20.52
CA ASN A 68 -4.27 -15.81 -21.12
C ASN A 68 -5.35 -16.23 -20.12
N ILE A 69 -6.38 -15.41 -19.95
CA ILE A 69 -7.50 -15.72 -19.07
C ILE A 69 -8.51 -16.58 -19.83
N SER A 70 -8.67 -17.82 -19.39
CA SER A 70 -9.42 -18.84 -20.13
C SER A 70 -10.87 -18.46 -20.39
N GLU A 71 -11.53 -17.77 -19.44
CA GLU A 71 -12.92 -17.36 -19.54
C GLU A 71 -13.14 -16.00 -20.26
N VAL A 72 -12.07 -15.28 -20.60
CA VAL A 72 -12.12 -13.95 -21.23
C VAL A 72 -11.18 -13.92 -22.46
N PRO A 73 -11.66 -14.38 -23.63
CA PRO A 73 -10.88 -14.35 -24.85
C PRO A 73 -10.36 -12.94 -25.17
N GLY A 74 -9.08 -12.84 -25.54
CA GLY A 74 -8.43 -11.56 -25.85
C GLY A 74 -7.83 -10.84 -24.64
N LEU A 75 -7.97 -11.36 -23.42
CA LEU A 75 -7.35 -10.83 -22.21
C LEU A 75 -6.11 -11.63 -21.80
N THR A 76 -4.95 -10.96 -21.81
CA THR A 76 -3.70 -11.44 -21.22
C THR A 76 -3.44 -10.70 -19.93
N VAL A 77 -3.12 -11.42 -18.85
CA VAL A 77 -2.81 -10.84 -17.55
C VAL A 77 -1.37 -11.11 -17.16
N VAL A 78 -0.69 -10.08 -16.69
CA VAL A 78 0.65 -10.12 -16.10
C VAL A 78 0.52 -9.65 -14.65
N ASN A 79 0.99 -10.48 -13.72
CA ASN A 79 1.16 -10.05 -12.35
C ASN A 79 2.66 -9.95 -12.06
N LEU A 80 3.17 -8.73 -11.92
CA LEU A 80 4.58 -8.54 -11.63
C LEU A 80 4.84 -8.85 -10.16
N ASP A 81 5.65 -9.88 -9.93
CA ASP A 81 6.20 -10.17 -8.61
C ASP A 81 7.53 -9.41 -8.49
N PRO A 82 7.59 -8.33 -7.71
CA PRO A 82 8.79 -7.51 -7.62
C PRO A 82 9.92 -8.23 -6.86
N GLU A 83 9.63 -9.18 -5.98
CA GLU A 83 10.67 -10.01 -5.35
C GLU A 83 11.29 -10.97 -6.37
N LYS A 84 10.45 -11.58 -7.21
CA LYS A 84 10.93 -12.44 -8.31
C LYS A 84 11.73 -11.62 -9.32
N ALA A 85 11.25 -10.45 -9.71
CA ALA A 85 11.97 -9.53 -10.60
C ALA A 85 13.31 -9.09 -10.00
N ALA A 86 13.36 -8.82 -8.69
CA ALA A 86 14.61 -8.49 -7.99
C ALA A 86 15.57 -9.69 -7.97
N ALA A 87 15.07 -10.90 -7.75
CA ALA A 87 15.88 -12.11 -7.78
C ALA A 87 16.44 -12.39 -9.18
N GLU A 88 15.64 -12.21 -10.23
CA GLU A 88 16.05 -12.33 -11.63
C GLU A 88 17.08 -11.24 -12.00
N TYR A 89 16.86 -10.00 -11.59
CA TYR A 89 17.81 -8.90 -11.77
C TYR A 89 19.13 -9.17 -11.06
N ARG A 90 19.08 -9.56 -9.78
CA ARG A 90 20.25 -9.97 -8.99
C ARG A 90 21.01 -11.09 -9.68
N GLU A 91 20.31 -12.12 -10.14
CA GLU A 91 20.93 -13.23 -10.87
C GLU A 91 21.58 -12.76 -12.18
N SER A 92 20.94 -11.85 -12.92
CA SER A 92 21.51 -11.31 -14.17
C SER A 92 22.83 -10.56 -13.95
N VAL A 93 22.97 -9.88 -12.81
CA VAL A 93 24.19 -9.15 -12.44
C VAL A 93 25.28 -10.09 -11.93
N ILE A 94 24.92 -11.15 -11.19
CA ILE A 94 25.87 -12.01 -10.46
C ILE A 94 26.36 -13.20 -11.29
N SER A 95 25.49 -13.75 -12.15
CA SER A 95 25.78 -14.87 -13.04
C SER A 95 27.14 -14.76 -13.78
N PRO A 96 27.51 -13.61 -14.39
CA PRO A 96 28.79 -13.46 -15.10
C PRO A 96 30.04 -13.64 -14.24
N TYR A 97 29.92 -13.49 -12.93
CA TYR A 97 31.01 -13.53 -11.95
C TYR A 97 31.11 -14.87 -11.21
N ARG A 98 30.05 -15.69 -11.21
CA ARG A 98 30.09 -17.03 -10.60
C ARG A 98 31.18 -17.88 -11.24
N GLY A 99 32.00 -18.51 -10.40
CA GLY A 99 33.17 -19.28 -10.84
C GLY A 99 34.39 -18.45 -11.27
N LYS A 100 34.30 -17.12 -11.29
CA LYS A 100 35.43 -16.20 -11.57
C LYS A 100 35.90 -15.43 -10.33
N LEU A 101 34.99 -15.12 -9.41
CA LEU A 101 35.29 -14.46 -8.14
C LEU A 101 35.16 -15.45 -6.97
N PRO A 102 35.83 -15.17 -5.82
CA PRO A 102 35.65 -15.96 -4.61
C PRO A 102 34.19 -15.98 -4.16
N GLU A 103 33.72 -17.10 -3.59
CA GLU A 103 32.34 -17.24 -3.11
C GLU A 103 31.96 -16.18 -2.07
N SER A 104 32.91 -15.74 -1.23
CA SER A 104 32.68 -14.67 -0.27
C SER A 104 32.33 -13.33 -0.92
N VAL A 105 32.90 -13.04 -2.10
CA VAL A 105 32.60 -11.84 -2.88
C VAL A 105 31.22 -11.97 -3.54
N ILE A 106 30.92 -13.13 -4.13
CA ILE A 106 29.61 -13.41 -4.72
C ILE A 106 28.50 -13.27 -3.68
N ARG A 107 28.69 -13.83 -2.48
CA ARG A 107 27.72 -13.72 -1.39
C ARG A 107 27.51 -12.28 -0.93
N ASN A 108 28.57 -11.47 -0.91
CA ASN A 108 28.46 -10.05 -0.58
C ASN A 108 27.64 -9.30 -1.65
N MET A 109 27.90 -9.57 -2.94
CA MET A 109 27.12 -9.00 -4.04
C MET A 109 25.65 -9.42 -3.98
N GLU A 110 25.35 -10.69 -3.67
CA GLU A 110 23.99 -11.19 -3.50
C GLU A 110 23.26 -10.43 -2.39
N GLU A 111 23.92 -10.21 -1.25
CA GLU A 111 23.35 -9.47 -0.13
C GLU A 111 23.14 -7.99 -0.47
N GLN A 112 24.09 -7.34 -1.14
CA GLN A 112 23.93 -5.96 -1.61
C GLN A 112 22.73 -5.81 -2.57
N LEU A 113 22.49 -6.78 -3.45
CA LEU A 113 21.38 -6.73 -4.40
C LEU A 113 20.06 -7.33 -3.85
N SER A 114 19.96 -7.52 -2.53
CA SER A 114 18.75 -8.05 -1.88
C SER A 114 17.99 -6.98 -1.08
N GLY A 115 18.38 -5.71 -1.19
CA GLY A 115 17.74 -4.59 -0.49
C GLY A 115 16.41 -4.15 -1.10
N SER A 116 15.64 -3.41 -0.31
CA SER A 116 14.38 -2.73 -0.71
C SER A 116 14.54 -1.93 -2.01
N CYS A 117 15.66 -1.21 -2.15
CA CYS A 117 15.97 -0.43 -3.36
C CYS A 117 16.09 -1.29 -4.62
N THR A 118 16.62 -2.51 -4.52
CA THR A 118 16.74 -3.41 -5.68
C THR A 118 15.37 -3.91 -6.13
N VAL A 119 14.47 -4.17 -5.19
CA VAL A 119 13.07 -4.56 -5.48
C VAL A 119 12.33 -3.43 -6.20
N GLU A 120 12.48 -2.18 -5.75
CA GLU A 120 11.88 -1.02 -6.42
C GLU A 120 12.43 -0.81 -7.84
N ILE A 121 13.75 -0.94 -8.02
CA ILE A 121 14.39 -0.83 -9.34
C ILE A 121 13.92 -1.93 -10.28
N ALA A 122 13.83 -3.19 -9.80
CA ALA A 122 13.41 -4.31 -10.62
C ALA A 122 11.95 -4.18 -11.07
N ALA A 123 11.05 -3.76 -10.16
CA ALA A 123 9.66 -3.46 -10.50
C ALA A 123 9.57 -2.35 -11.57
N PHE A 124 10.40 -1.31 -11.43
CA PHE A 124 10.44 -0.22 -12.39
C PHE A 124 11.02 -0.63 -13.77
N ASN A 125 11.98 -1.54 -13.79
CA ASN A 125 12.54 -2.10 -15.02
C ASN A 125 11.46 -2.83 -15.82
N GLU A 126 10.73 -3.74 -15.17
CA GLU A 126 9.62 -4.46 -15.80
C GLU A 126 8.58 -3.48 -16.34
N PHE A 127 8.18 -2.51 -15.51
CA PHE A 127 7.26 -1.46 -15.93
C PHE A 127 7.73 -0.72 -17.20
N SER A 128 8.99 -0.28 -17.19
CA SER A 128 9.58 0.48 -18.30
C SER A 128 9.69 -0.37 -19.56
N ASP A 129 9.98 -1.66 -19.42
CA ASP A 129 10.04 -2.58 -20.54
C ASP A 129 8.64 -2.77 -21.16
N PHE A 130 7.57 -2.89 -20.36
CA PHE A 130 6.19 -2.99 -20.87
C PHE A 130 5.69 -1.75 -21.62
N ILE A 131 6.01 -0.55 -21.13
CA ILE A 131 5.54 0.70 -21.77
C ILE A 131 6.36 1.08 -23.01
N THR A 132 7.60 0.61 -23.11
CA THR A 132 8.49 0.92 -24.25
C THR A 132 8.53 -0.16 -25.33
N ASP A 133 8.02 -1.36 -25.05
CA ASP A 133 7.99 -2.49 -25.99
C ASP A 133 7.03 -2.26 -27.17
N LYS A 134 7.63 -1.92 -28.32
CA LYS A 134 6.94 -1.70 -29.59
C LYS A 134 6.23 -2.92 -30.15
N THR A 135 6.61 -4.13 -29.73
CA THR A 135 5.96 -5.37 -30.15
C THR A 135 4.64 -5.51 -29.41
N LYS A 136 4.66 -5.38 -28.08
CA LYS A 136 3.44 -5.39 -27.25
C LYS A 136 2.50 -4.25 -27.62
N GLU A 137 3.03 -3.05 -27.88
CA GLU A 137 2.24 -1.91 -28.36
C GLU A 137 1.44 -2.24 -29.63
N LYS A 138 2.00 -3.03 -30.55
CA LYS A 138 1.31 -3.42 -31.79
C LYS A 138 0.39 -4.62 -31.62
N GLU A 139 0.69 -5.52 -30.69
CA GLU A 139 -0.04 -6.76 -30.48
C GLU A 139 -1.39 -6.55 -29.79
N TYR A 140 -1.40 -5.70 -28.76
CA TYR A 140 -2.58 -5.40 -27.96
C TYR A 140 -3.24 -4.12 -28.46
N ASP A 141 -4.56 -3.98 -28.32
CA ASP A 141 -5.26 -2.73 -28.57
C ASP A 141 -5.05 -1.75 -27.41
N TYR A 142 -5.14 -2.24 -26.17
CA TYR A 142 -4.93 -1.47 -24.95
C TYR A 142 -3.99 -2.20 -23.97
N ILE A 143 -3.16 -1.43 -23.28
CA ILE A 143 -2.30 -1.91 -22.20
C ILE A 143 -2.71 -1.19 -20.93
N ILE A 144 -3.18 -1.95 -19.94
CA ILE A 144 -3.78 -1.45 -18.71
C ILE A 144 -2.86 -1.76 -17.54
N PHE A 145 -2.51 -0.74 -16.77
CA PHE A 145 -1.71 -0.84 -15.56
C PHE A 145 -2.59 -0.64 -14.33
N ASP A 146 -2.72 -1.69 -13.52
CA ASP A 146 -3.24 -1.60 -12.15
C ASP A 146 -2.07 -1.28 -11.21
N THR A 147 -2.00 -0.02 -10.76
CA THR A 147 -0.82 0.47 -10.04
C THR A 147 -0.93 0.31 -8.53
N ALA A 148 0.22 0.29 -7.86
CA ALA A 148 0.33 0.49 -6.41
C ALA A 148 -0.35 1.82 -5.96
N PRO A 149 -0.54 2.06 -4.65
CA PRO A 149 -1.07 3.32 -4.13
C PRO A 149 -0.30 4.55 -4.64
N THR A 150 -0.97 5.70 -4.72
CA THR A 150 -0.49 6.83 -5.52
C THR A 150 0.89 7.36 -5.12
N GLY A 151 1.22 7.41 -3.83
CA GLY A 151 2.55 7.83 -3.37
C GLY A 151 3.68 6.91 -3.85
N HIS A 152 3.43 5.59 -3.90
CA HIS A 152 4.41 4.63 -4.42
C HIS A 152 4.54 4.72 -5.94
N THR A 153 3.41 4.91 -6.65
CA THR A 153 3.41 5.13 -8.10
C THR A 153 4.17 6.42 -8.44
N LEU A 154 3.93 7.51 -7.71
CA LEU A 154 4.61 8.78 -7.91
C LEU A 154 6.10 8.70 -7.59
N ARG A 155 6.48 8.03 -6.49
CA ARG A 155 7.88 7.75 -6.18
C ARG A 155 8.52 6.97 -7.32
N MET A 156 7.90 5.88 -7.77
CA MET A 156 8.34 5.08 -8.92
C MET A 156 8.53 5.93 -10.19
N LEU A 157 7.65 6.91 -10.45
CA LEU A 157 7.76 7.83 -11.59
C LEU A 157 8.78 8.97 -11.40
N GLN A 158 9.09 9.33 -10.16
CA GLN A 158 10.12 10.31 -9.81
C GLN A 158 11.53 9.70 -9.78
N LEU A 159 11.66 8.41 -9.45
CA LEU A 159 12.94 7.70 -9.42
C LEU A 159 13.76 7.95 -10.71
N PRO A 160 13.22 7.87 -11.94
CA PRO A 160 13.97 8.18 -13.16
C PRO A 160 14.59 9.58 -13.19
N SER A 161 13.86 10.59 -12.70
CA SER A 161 14.37 11.96 -12.64
C SER A 161 15.41 12.11 -11.54
N ALA A 162 15.17 11.57 -10.35
CA ALA A 162 16.10 11.61 -9.23
C ALA A 162 17.41 10.88 -9.56
N TRP A 163 17.32 9.70 -10.18
CA TRP A 163 18.47 8.93 -10.62
C TRP A 163 19.17 9.54 -11.82
N SER A 164 18.43 10.08 -12.81
CA SER A 164 19.07 10.77 -13.94
C SER A 164 19.81 12.02 -13.48
N THR A 165 19.25 12.78 -12.53
CA THR A 165 19.90 13.94 -11.91
C THR A 165 21.12 13.50 -11.11
N PHE A 166 20.98 12.51 -10.22
CA PHE A 166 22.09 11.94 -9.44
C PHE A 166 23.23 11.45 -10.35
N ILE A 167 22.94 10.63 -11.35
CA ILE A 167 23.95 10.14 -12.32
C ILE A 167 24.58 11.29 -13.11
N SER A 168 23.84 12.37 -13.41
CA SER A 168 24.37 13.53 -14.13
C SER A 168 25.19 14.49 -13.27
N GLU A 169 24.92 14.55 -11.97
CA GLU A 169 25.56 15.47 -11.02
C GLU A 169 26.67 14.79 -10.21
N SER A 170 26.75 13.45 -10.18
CA SER A 170 27.82 12.70 -9.52
C SER A 170 29.16 12.93 -10.24
N THR A 171 30.13 13.52 -9.54
CA THR A 171 31.49 13.77 -10.06
C THR A 171 32.39 12.54 -10.01
N HIS A 172 32.05 11.55 -9.19
CA HIS A 172 32.83 10.33 -8.97
C HIS A 172 32.25 9.09 -9.68
N GLY A 173 31.20 9.26 -10.50
CA GLY A 173 30.42 8.15 -11.08
C GLY A 173 29.68 7.34 -10.01
N ALA A 174 29.02 6.25 -10.40
CA ALA A 174 28.28 5.34 -9.50
C ALA A 174 29.20 4.49 -8.58
N SER A 175 30.28 5.06 -8.07
CA SER A 175 31.42 4.38 -7.47
C SER A 175 31.12 3.71 -6.11
N CYS A 176 30.05 4.12 -5.42
CA CYS A 176 29.80 3.66 -4.04
C CYS A 176 28.62 2.70 -3.91
N LEU A 177 27.86 2.49 -4.99
CA LEU A 177 26.73 1.56 -5.03
C LEU A 177 26.82 0.74 -6.31
N GLY A 178 27.47 -0.42 -6.26
CA GLY A 178 27.50 -1.41 -7.35
C GLY A 178 26.10 -1.89 -7.79
N GLN A 179 25.05 -1.52 -7.06
CA GLN A 179 23.65 -1.73 -7.40
C GLN A 179 23.13 -0.82 -8.54
N LEU A 180 23.84 0.28 -8.86
CA LEU A 180 23.36 1.30 -9.80
C LEU A 180 24.00 1.22 -11.20
N SER A 181 25.05 0.40 -11.38
CA SER A 181 25.75 0.29 -12.66
C SER A 181 24.86 -0.21 -13.81
N GLY A 182 23.83 -1.02 -13.51
CA GLY A 182 22.86 -1.48 -14.51
C GLY A 182 21.82 -0.44 -14.93
N LEU A 183 21.69 0.67 -14.21
CA LEU A 183 20.71 1.73 -14.52
C LEU A 183 21.17 2.65 -15.64
N GLU A 184 22.48 2.83 -15.80
CA GLU A 184 23.04 3.73 -16.82
C GLU A 184 22.74 3.23 -18.24
N GLU A 185 22.83 1.91 -18.46
CA GLU A 185 22.48 1.27 -19.74
C GLU A 185 20.99 1.41 -20.09
N LYS A 186 20.10 1.49 -19.09
CA LYS A 186 18.64 1.63 -19.27
C LYS A 186 18.15 3.08 -19.30
N LYS A 187 19.02 4.08 -19.21
CA LYS A 187 18.64 5.53 -19.22
C LYS A 187 17.74 5.92 -20.39
N GLY A 188 18.00 5.37 -21.59
CA GLY A 188 17.19 5.62 -22.78
C GLY A 188 15.76 5.09 -22.66
N ILE A 189 15.61 3.89 -22.10
CA ILE A 189 14.32 3.23 -21.86
C ILE A 189 13.50 4.05 -20.85
N TYR A 190 14.11 4.48 -19.75
CA TYR A 190 13.41 5.29 -18.74
C TYR A 190 12.93 6.63 -19.30
N LYS A 191 13.78 7.31 -20.08
CA LYS A 191 13.38 8.56 -20.74
C LYS A 191 12.19 8.34 -21.69
N GLN A 192 12.20 7.24 -22.44
CA GLN A 192 11.09 6.89 -23.31
C GLN A 192 9.82 6.59 -22.51
N ALA A 193 9.91 5.83 -21.41
CA ALA A 193 8.79 5.53 -20.53
C ALA A 193 8.14 6.82 -19.98
N VAL A 194 8.95 7.76 -19.47
CA VAL A 194 8.47 9.07 -19.00
C VAL A 194 7.81 9.85 -20.14
N ASN A 195 8.43 9.90 -21.32
CA ASN A 195 7.83 10.58 -22.47
C ASN A 195 6.49 9.98 -22.89
N THR A 196 6.35 8.65 -22.87
CA THR A 196 5.09 7.96 -23.18
C THR A 196 4.03 8.25 -22.13
N LEU A 197 4.39 8.30 -20.85
CA LEU A 197 3.48 8.67 -19.76
C LEU A 197 2.98 10.11 -19.86
N SER A 198 3.85 11.05 -20.24
CA SER A 198 3.50 12.46 -20.40
C SER A 198 2.79 12.77 -21.73
N ASP A 199 2.76 11.84 -22.69
CA ASP A 199 2.06 12.00 -23.96
C ASP A 199 0.55 11.80 -23.79
N GLU A 200 -0.20 12.90 -23.80
CA GLU A 200 -1.66 12.94 -23.65
C GLU A 200 -2.41 12.10 -24.70
N LYS A 201 -1.81 11.83 -25.87
CA LYS A 201 -2.42 11.00 -26.92
C LYS A 201 -2.15 9.51 -26.73
N ALA A 202 -1.05 9.17 -26.05
CA ALA A 202 -0.66 7.79 -25.81
C ALA A 202 -1.22 7.27 -24.48
N THR A 203 -1.27 8.11 -23.45
CA THR A 203 -1.54 7.71 -22.07
C THR A 203 -2.72 8.45 -21.47
N SER A 204 -3.56 7.72 -20.74
CA SER A 204 -4.65 8.25 -19.92
C SER A 204 -4.52 7.72 -18.51
N LEU A 205 -4.54 8.64 -17.55
CA LEU A 205 -4.40 8.30 -16.14
C LEU A 205 -5.76 8.43 -15.44
N ILE A 206 -6.25 7.30 -14.96
CA ILE A 206 -7.53 7.16 -14.29
C ILE A 206 -7.33 7.28 -12.77
N LEU A 207 -7.70 8.43 -12.22
CA LEU A 207 -7.73 8.71 -10.79
C LEU A 207 -8.96 8.05 -10.18
N VAL A 208 -8.78 6.95 -9.45
CA VAL A 208 -9.86 6.27 -8.74
C VAL A 208 -9.99 6.80 -7.33
N ALA A 209 -11.19 7.27 -6.98
CA ALA A 209 -11.53 7.72 -5.64
C ALA A 209 -12.85 7.09 -5.17
N ARG A 210 -13.18 7.29 -3.89
CA ARG A 210 -14.50 6.96 -3.32
C ARG A 210 -15.20 8.28 -2.98
N PRO A 211 -16.55 8.31 -2.90
CA PRO A 211 -17.32 9.48 -2.46
C PRO A 211 -17.14 9.73 -0.95
N ASP A 212 -15.93 10.07 -0.56
CA ASP A 212 -15.49 10.37 0.80
C ASP A 212 -14.38 11.43 0.71
N LEU A 213 -14.36 12.39 1.63
CA LEU A 213 -13.48 13.54 1.58
C LEU A 213 -11.99 13.15 1.60
N ALA A 214 -11.60 12.15 2.40
CA ALA A 214 -10.19 11.78 2.51
C ALA A 214 -9.63 11.15 1.21
N PRO A 215 -10.30 10.17 0.56
CA PRO A 215 -9.94 9.72 -0.78
C PRO A 215 -9.93 10.82 -1.84
N LEU A 216 -10.88 11.76 -1.80
CA LEU A 216 -10.94 12.87 -2.77
C LEU A 216 -9.76 13.84 -2.60
N LYS A 217 -9.41 14.22 -1.36
CA LYS A 217 -8.22 15.05 -1.09
C LYS A 217 -6.93 14.38 -1.55
N GLU A 218 -6.80 13.07 -1.32
CA GLU A 218 -5.63 12.32 -1.77
C GLU A 218 -5.55 12.24 -3.30
N ALA A 219 -6.70 12.08 -3.99
CA ALA A 219 -6.76 12.13 -5.45
C ALA A 219 -6.37 13.52 -5.98
N ALA A 220 -6.78 14.61 -5.33
CA ALA A 220 -6.40 15.97 -5.68
C ALA A 220 -4.89 16.22 -5.53
N ARG A 221 -4.32 15.82 -4.39
CA ARG A 221 -2.86 15.88 -4.15
C ARG A 221 -2.09 15.10 -5.22
N SER A 222 -2.52 13.87 -5.49
CA SER A 222 -1.93 13.00 -6.50
C SER A 222 -1.99 13.63 -7.90
N SER A 223 -3.15 14.18 -8.26
CA SER A 223 -3.36 14.86 -9.54
C SER A 223 -2.39 16.02 -9.73
N HIS A 224 -2.19 16.82 -8.69
CA HIS A 224 -1.25 17.93 -8.70
C HIS A 224 0.19 17.46 -8.93
N GLU A 225 0.64 16.45 -8.18
CA GLU A 225 1.99 15.87 -8.33
C GLU A 225 2.21 15.27 -9.74
N LEU A 226 1.22 14.58 -10.29
CA LEU A 226 1.27 14.05 -11.65
C LEU A 226 1.32 15.15 -12.72
N ASN A 227 0.61 16.26 -12.50
CA ASN A 227 0.63 17.41 -13.40
C ASN A 227 2.01 18.09 -13.40
N LEU A 228 2.67 18.19 -12.24
CA LEU A 228 4.06 18.68 -12.14
C LEU A 228 5.05 17.79 -12.91
N LEU A 229 4.76 16.49 -13.04
CA LEU A 229 5.52 15.54 -13.87
C LEU A 229 5.12 15.58 -15.37
N GLY A 230 4.22 16.47 -15.77
CA GLY A 230 3.76 16.62 -17.15
C GLY A 230 2.71 15.59 -17.58
N ILE A 231 2.17 14.79 -16.65
CA ILE A 231 1.10 13.81 -16.94
C ILE A 231 -0.25 14.51 -16.80
N LYS A 232 -0.77 15.02 -17.93
CA LYS A 232 -1.92 15.93 -17.94
C LYS A 232 -3.25 15.29 -18.35
N ASN A 233 -3.22 14.19 -19.10
CA ASN A 233 -4.43 13.48 -19.52
C ASN A 233 -4.99 12.62 -18.37
N GLN A 234 -5.67 13.27 -17.44
CA GLN A 234 -6.22 12.65 -16.24
C GLN A 234 -7.76 12.58 -16.30
N VAL A 235 -8.33 11.48 -15.81
CA VAL A 235 -9.77 11.23 -15.73
C VAL A 235 -10.13 10.80 -14.31
N LEU A 236 -11.15 11.40 -13.72
CA LEU A 236 -11.62 11.05 -12.39
C LEU A 236 -12.71 9.98 -12.44
N VAL A 237 -12.53 8.91 -11.67
CA VAL A 237 -13.56 7.87 -11.48
C VAL A 237 -13.90 7.74 -10.00
N ILE A 238 -15.13 8.12 -9.67
CA ILE A 238 -15.70 7.95 -8.34
C ILE A 238 -16.36 6.58 -8.24
N ASN A 239 -15.69 5.65 -7.56
CA ASN A 239 -16.17 4.30 -7.34
C ASN A 239 -17.15 4.21 -6.16
N GLY A 240 -18.09 3.28 -6.21
CA GLY A 240 -18.95 2.95 -5.08
C GLY A 240 -20.00 3.98 -4.73
N VAL A 241 -20.54 4.68 -5.72
CA VAL A 241 -21.63 5.65 -5.52
C VAL A 241 -22.94 4.92 -5.27
N LEU A 242 -23.60 5.20 -4.15
CA LEU A 242 -24.93 4.69 -3.87
C LEU A 242 -25.93 5.36 -4.81
N GLN A 243 -26.59 4.58 -5.67
CA GLN A 243 -27.48 5.14 -6.71
C GLN A 243 -28.87 5.51 -6.17
N GLN A 244 -29.38 4.74 -5.22
CA GLN A 244 -30.70 4.95 -4.62
C GLN A 244 -30.58 4.85 -3.10
N ALA A 245 -30.92 5.95 -2.43
CA ALA A 245 -31.04 5.97 -0.98
C ALA A 245 -32.46 5.54 -0.58
N ASP A 246 -32.56 4.79 0.51
CA ASP A 246 -33.82 4.55 1.21
C ASP A 246 -33.87 5.45 2.44
N ASP A 247 -34.68 6.51 2.39
CA ASP A 247 -34.81 7.48 3.49
C ASP A 247 -35.44 6.87 4.76
N ASN A 248 -36.12 5.72 4.63
CA ASN A 248 -36.69 5.00 5.76
C ASN A 248 -35.65 4.09 6.45
N ASP A 249 -34.49 3.89 5.83
CA ASP A 249 -33.38 3.12 6.39
C ASP A 249 -32.26 4.04 6.87
N LYS A 250 -32.00 4.04 8.19
CA LYS A 250 -31.01 4.93 8.81
C LYS A 250 -29.61 4.75 8.21
N VAL A 251 -29.21 3.53 7.88
CA VAL A 251 -27.88 3.22 7.34
C VAL A 251 -27.75 3.77 5.93
N SER A 252 -28.75 3.50 5.08
CA SER A 252 -28.82 4.00 3.71
C SER A 252 -28.82 5.52 3.67
N LYS A 253 -29.62 6.17 4.54
CA LYS A 253 -29.66 7.62 4.64
C LYS A 253 -28.29 8.20 5.02
N LEU A 254 -27.68 7.70 6.09
CA LEU A 254 -26.37 8.18 6.56
C LEU A 254 -25.26 7.94 5.52
N LEU A 255 -25.29 6.80 4.82
CA LEU A 255 -24.34 6.52 3.74
C LEU A 255 -24.53 7.52 2.58
N SER A 256 -25.78 7.76 2.17
CA SER A 256 -26.10 8.71 1.11
C SER A 256 -25.70 10.14 1.47
N GLU A 257 -26.06 10.61 2.67
CA GLU A 257 -25.72 11.96 3.15
C GLU A 257 -24.20 12.18 3.17
N LYS A 258 -23.45 11.19 3.67
CA LYS A 258 -21.98 11.22 3.67
C LYS A 258 -21.42 11.34 2.26
N GLN A 259 -21.89 10.51 1.33
CA GLN A 259 -21.42 10.52 -0.06
C GLN A 259 -21.76 11.85 -0.75
N THR A 260 -23.00 12.33 -0.60
CA THR A 260 -23.44 13.61 -1.17
C THR A 260 -22.63 14.78 -0.62
N SER A 261 -22.38 14.82 0.70
CA SER A 261 -21.56 15.86 1.32
C SER A 261 -20.13 15.85 0.77
N ALA A 262 -19.51 14.68 0.64
CA ALA A 262 -18.17 14.57 0.07
C ALA A 262 -18.11 15.00 -1.41
N LEU A 263 -19.11 14.63 -2.20
CA LEU A 263 -19.20 14.99 -3.62
C LEU A 263 -19.49 16.49 -3.85
N GLN A 264 -20.28 17.11 -2.98
CA GLN A 264 -20.50 18.56 -2.99
C GLN A 264 -19.23 19.34 -2.65
N ASN A 265 -18.38 18.77 -1.79
CA ASN A 265 -17.10 19.33 -1.35
C ASN A 265 -15.91 18.70 -2.10
N ILE A 266 -16.10 18.35 -3.36
CA ILE A 266 -15.00 17.85 -4.19
C ILE A 266 -13.93 18.95 -4.33
N PRO A 267 -12.63 18.63 -4.13
CA PRO A 267 -11.55 19.60 -4.30
C PRO A 267 -11.61 20.29 -5.67
N GLU A 268 -11.33 21.59 -5.72
CA GLU A 268 -11.43 22.40 -6.95
C GLU A 268 -10.53 21.84 -8.06
N GLU A 269 -9.35 21.35 -7.69
CA GLU A 269 -8.35 20.78 -8.60
C GLU A 269 -8.88 19.58 -9.39
N LEU A 270 -9.90 18.89 -8.87
CA LEU A 270 -10.49 17.72 -9.52
C LEU A 270 -11.67 18.06 -10.45
N LYS A 271 -12.23 19.27 -10.35
CA LYS A 271 -13.45 19.65 -11.08
C LYS A 271 -13.22 19.84 -12.58
N ASP A 272 -12.00 20.17 -12.96
CA ASP A 272 -11.63 20.44 -14.35
C ASP A 272 -11.45 19.16 -15.18
N TYR A 273 -11.33 17.99 -14.53
CA TYR A 273 -11.16 16.72 -15.23
C TYR A 273 -12.50 16.08 -15.61
N PRO A 274 -12.55 15.31 -16.72
CA PRO A 274 -13.67 14.43 -17.00
C PRO A 274 -13.93 13.50 -15.82
N ALA A 275 -15.16 13.53 -15.29
CA ALA A 275 -15.53 12.81 -14.08
C ALA A 275 -16.68 11.83 -14.30
N TYR A 276 -16.45 10.58 -13.91
CA TYR A 276 -17.38 9.47 -14.06
C TYR A 276 -17.64 8.78 -12.72
N SER A 277 -18.79 8.11 -12.60
CA SER A 277 -19.15 7.34 -11.42
C SER A 277 -19.34 5.86 -11.73
N VAL A 278 -18.83 4.99 -10.86
CA VAL A 278 -19.15 3.56 -10.82
C VAL A 278 -20.10 3.31 -9.65
N PRO A 279 -21.27 2.68 -9.87
CA PRO A 279 -22.20 2.36 -8.80
C PRO A 279 -21.61 1.45 -7.72
N LEU A 280 -22.06 1.62 -6.48
CA LEU A 280 -21.82 0.62 -5.44
C LEU A 280 -22.54 -0.68 -5.83
N ARG A 281 -21.81 -1.80 -5.79
CA ARG A 281 -22.36 -3.13 -6.07
C ARG A 281 -22.67 -3.90 -4.79
N SER A 282 -23.72 -4.72 -4.87
CA SER A 282 -24.20 -5.58 -3.79
C SER A 282 -23.33 -6.83 -3.59
N TYR A 283 -22.46 -7.13 -4.57
CA TYR A 283 -21.57 -8.29 -4.60
C TYR A 283 -20.09 -7.89 -4.58
N ASN A 284 -19.24 -8.87 -4.23
CA ASN A 284 -17.79 -8.79 -4.31
C ASN A 284 -17.27 -9.30 -5.66
N LEU A 285 -16.11 -8.81 -6.11
CA LEU A 285 -15.48 -9.19 -7.38
C LEU A 285 -14.64 -10.47 -7.23
N SER A 286 -15.31 -11.56 -6.89
CA SER A 286 -14.70 -12.87 -6.69
C SER A 286 -14.85 -13.82 -7.88
N THR A 287 -15.57 -13.39 -8.93
CA THR A 287 -15.81 -14.19 -10.14
C THR A 287 -15.76 -13.31 -11.39
N ILE A 288 -15.41 -13.91 -12.52
CA ILE A 288 -15.36 -13.21 -13.82
C ILE A 288 -16.74 -12.68 -14.22
N GLU A 289 -17.81 -13.39 -13.87
CA GLU A 289 -19.18 -12.89 -14.05
C GLU A 289 -19.44 -11.58 -13.31
N ASN A 290 -19.01 -11.47 -12.05
CA ASN A 290 -19.15 -10.25 -11.27
C ASN A 290 -18.27 -9.12 -11.83
N ILE A 291 -17.08 -9.43 -12.36
CA ILE A 291 -16.22 -8.45 -13.03
C ILE A 291 -16.91 -7.89 -14.28
N ARG A 292 -17.49 -8.74 -15.14
CA ARG A 292 -18.27 -8.31 -16.32
C ARG A 292 -19.41 -7.38 -15.96
N LYS A 293 -20.16 -7.71 -14.90
CA LYS A 293 -21.33 -6.93 -14.47
C LYS A 293 -20.98 -5.63 -13.77
N MET A 294 -19.75 -5.49 -13.26
CA MET A 294 -19.35 -4.36 -12.41
C MET A 294 -19.71 -3.00 -13.01
N LEU A 295 -19.50 -2.81 -14.32
CA LEU A 295 -19.78 -1.53 -15.00
C LEU A 295 -21.23 -1.40 -15.50
N SER A 296 -21.94 -2.51 -15.71
CA SER A 296 -23.24 -2.52 -16.39
C SER A 296 -24.44 -2.70 -15.47
N SER A 297 -24.37 -3.62 -14.49
CA SER A 297 -25.56 -4.08 -13.77
C SER A 297 -25.25 -4.53 -12.34
N ASP A 298 -26.25 -4.37 -11.47
CA ASP A 298 -26.25 -5.00 -10.16
C ASP A 298 -26.96 -6.36 -10.24
N ASN A 299 -26.68 -7.24 -9.28
CA ASN A 299 -27.33 -8.54 -9.18
C ASN A 299 -27.85 -8.72 -7.76
N LEU A 300 -28.96 -8.06 -7.45
CA LEU A 300 -29.66 -8.27 -6.19
C LEU A 300 -30.21 -9.68 -6.17
N ILE A 301 -29.55 -10.58 -5.44
CA ILE A 301 -30.14 -11.86 -5.08
C ILE A 301 -31.29 -11.53 -4.12
N SER A 302 -32.51 -11.55 -4.64
CA SER A 302 -33.72 -11.34 -3.85
C SER A 302 -33.88 -12.50 -2.88
N GLY A 303 -33.87 -12.22 -1.57
CA GLY A 303 -34.42 -13.17 -0.57
C GLY A 303 -33.44 -13.93 0.32
N GLY A 304 -32.31 -13.36 0.72
CA GLY A 304 -31.58 -13.92 1.85
C GLY A 304 -32.18 -13.46 3.20
N ASP A 305 -32.36 -14.37 4.16
CA ASP A 305 -32.75 -14.07 5.56
C ASP A 305 -31.61 -13.39 6.34
N TYR A 306 -31.20 -12.18 5.92
CA TYR A 306 -30.19 -11.42 6.65
C TYR A 306 -30.70 -11.08 8.05
N LYS A 307 -29.90 -11.44 9.06
CA LYS A 307 -30.02 -10.93 10.42
C LYS A 307 -28.65 -10.43 10.86
N PRO A 308 -28.56 -9.29 11.58
CA PRO A 308 -27.30 -8.83 12.14
C PRO A 308 -26.66 -9.89 13.02
N LEU A 309 -25.34 -10.06 12.91
CA LEU A 309 -24.57 -10.95 13.76
C LEU A 309 -24.66 -10.52 15.22
N GLN A 310 -24.71 -11.50 16.13
CA GLN A 310 -24.80 -11.29 17.57
C GLN A 310 -23.78 -12.16 18.31
N GLY A 311 -23.30 -11.69 19.46
CA GLY A 311 -22.35 -12.44 20.29
C GLY A 311 -20.92 -12.51 19.74
N GLU A 312 -20.63 -11.74 18.71
CA GLU A 312 -19.28 -11.61 18.15
C GLU A 312 -18.36 -10.86 19.11
N LYS A 313 -17.09 -11.28 19.18
CA LYS A 313 -16.06 -10.55 19.93
C LYS A 313 -15.91 -9.16 19.34
N ASN A 314 -15.67 -8.18 20.20
CA ASN A 314 -15.56 -6.78 19.86
C ASN A 314 -14.22 -6.20 20.32
N LEU A 315 -14.03 -4.89 20.12
CA LEU A 315 -12.76 -4.22 20.44
C LEU A 315 -12.45 -4.23 21.96
N ASP A 316 -13.46 -4.30 22.84
CA ASP A 316 -13.24 -4.44 24.28
C ASP A 316 -12.63 -5.81 24.63
N ASP A 317 -13.09 -6.89 24.00
CA ASP A 317 -12.52 -8.23 24.21
C ASP A 317 -11.04 -8.26 23.83
N LEU A 318 -10.71 -7.66 22.69
CA LEU A 318 -9.33 -7.49 22.23
C LEU A 318 -8.50 -6.68 23.23
N VAL A 319 -8.97 -5.50 23.63
CA VAL A 319 -8.21 -4.61 24.53
C VAL A 319 -8.02 -5.23 25.92
N ASN A 320 -9.03 -5.92 26.43
CA ASN A 320 -8.94 -6.64 27.70
C ASN A 320 -7.89 -7.75 27.65
N ASP A 321 -7.80 -8.49 26.54
CA ASP A 321 -6.76 -9.50 26.34
C ASP A 321 -5.37 -8.87 26.23
N LEU A 322 -5.20 -7.76 25.48
CA LEU A 322 -3.92 -7.04 25.40
C LEU A 322 -3.43 -6.56 26.76
N PHE A 323 -4.33 -5.97 27.55
CA PHE A 323 -4.03 -5.44 28.87
C PHE A 323 -3.69 -6.56 29.87
N SER A 324 -4.52 -7.62 29.93
CA SER A 324 -4.32 -8.72 30.88
C SER A 324 -3.12 -9.62 30.53
N SER A 325 -2.79 -9.76 29.25
CA SER A 325 -1.59 -10.49 28.81
C SER A 325 -0.30 -9.68 28.94
N GLY A 326 -0.38 -8.41 29.36
CA GLY A 326 0.78 -7.56 29.66
C GLY A 326 1.52 -7.06 28.42
N LYS A 327 0.84 -6.96 27.27
CA LYS A 327 1.44 -6.43 26.04
C LYS A 327 1.91 -4.99 26.24
N ARG A 328 3.10 -4.70 25.75
CA ARG A 328 3.78 -3.40 25.86
C ARG A 328 3.89 -2.68 24.53
N VAL A 329 4.03 -3.42 23.43
CA VAL A 329 4.10 -2.86 22.07
C VAL A 329 2.95 -3.41 21.25
N ILE A 330 2.10 -2.53 20.72
CA ILE A 330 0.91 -2.92 19.96
C ILE A 330 0.95 -2.24 18.60
N PHE A 331 1.04 -3.02 17.54
CA PHE A 331 0.93 -2.51 16.17
C PHE A 331 -0.49 -2.67 15.65
N THR A 332 -0.98 -1.68 14.91
CA THR A 332 -2.13 -1.91 14.02
C THR A 332 -1.64 -1.91 12.57
N MET A 333 -1.73 -3.06 11.90
CA MET A 333 -1.23 -3.26 10.53
C MET A 333 -2.36 -3.67 9.58
N GLY A 334 -2.20 -3.45 8.27
CA GLY A 334 -3.25 -3.68 7.27
C GLY A 334 -3.20 -2.69 6.10
N LYS A 335 -3.98 -2.96 5.04
CA LYS A 335 -3.94 -2.12 3.82
C LYS A 335 -4.27 -0.65 4.14
N GLY A 336 -3.82 0.28 3.30
CA GLY A 336 -4.34 1.65 3.31
C GLY A 336 -5.88 1.65 3.19
N GLY A 337 -6.55 2.45 4.03
CA GLY A 337 -8.01 2.62 3.98
C GLY A 337 -8.84 1.69 4.89
N VAL A 338 -8.27 0.61 5.45
CA VAL A 338 -9.00 -0.32 6.33
C VAL A 338 -9.35 0.25 7.72
N GLY A 339 -8.74 1.39 8.09
CA GLY A 339 -9.04 2.11 9.34
C GLY A 339 -8.07 1.89 10.50
N LYS A 340 -6.82 1.49 10.23
CA LYS A 340 -5.75 1.28 11.22
C LYS A 340 -5.67 2.39 12.28
N THR A 341 -5.53 3.65 11.87
CA THR A 341 -5.47 4.80 12.79
C THR A 341 -6.66 4.88 13.73
N THR A 342 -7.86 4.61 13.22
CA THR A 342 -9.06 4.61 14.06
C THR A 342 -9.02 3.47 15.08
N VAL A 343 -8.57 2.28 14.66
CA VAL A 343 -8.42 1.14 15.56
C VAL A 343 -7.33 1.42 16.61
N ALA A 344 -6.15 1.91 16.21
CA ALA A 344 -5.06 2.30 17.11
C ALA A 344 -5.51 3.34 18.14
N THR A 345 -6.20 4.39 17.69
CA THR A 345 -6.77 5.43 18.56
C THR A 345 -7.73 4.84 19.59
N ASN A 346 -8.65 3.96 19.17
CA ASN A 346 -9.61 3.35 20.08
C ASN A 346 -8.95 2.37 21.06
N ILE A 347 -7.93 1.62 20.62
CA ILE A 347 -7.12 0.75 21.50
C ILE A 347 -6.44 1.61 22.56
N ALA A 348 -5.77 2.70 22.17
CA ALA A 348 -5.08 3.60 23.10
C ALA A 348 -6.04 4.22 24.13
N LEU A 349 -7.20 4.72 23.70
CA LEU A 349 -8.22 5.29 24.59
C LEU A 349 -8.77 4.26 25.57
N LYS A 350 -9.05 3.03 25.12
CA LYS A 350 -9.56 1.96 26.00
C LYS A 350 -8.50 1.46 26.99
N LEU A 351 -7.24 1.32 26.57
CA LEU A 351 -6.12 0.99 27.46
C LEU A 351 -5.93 2.06 28.55
N LYS A 352 -6.02 3.33 28.18
CA LYS A 352 -5.98 4.45 29.13
C LYS A 352 -7.13 4.38 30.13
N ALA A 353 -8.34 4.04 29.68
CA ALA A 353 -9.51 3.86 30.54
C ALA A 353 -9.34 2.69 31.53
N LEU A 354 -8.56 1.67 31.18
CA LEU A 354 -8.15 0.59 32.08
C LEU A 354 -7.01 0.98 33.05
N GLY A 355 -6.54 2.23 33.00
CA GLY A 355 -5.50 2.77 33.89
C GLY A 355 -4.07 2.60 33.37
N ALA A 356 -3.87 2.16 32.13
CA ALA A 356 -2.53 2.07 31.55
C ALA A 356 -1.95 3.46 31.26
N LYS A 357 -0.62 3.59 31.41
CA LYS A 357 0.13 4.67 30.76
C LYS A 357 0.31 4.29 29.29
N VAL A 358 -0.09 5.17 28.38
CA VAL A 358 -0.14 4.88 26.95
C VAL A 358 0.55 6.00 26.17
N HIS A 359 1.36 5.60 25.19
CA HIS A 359 1.94 6.48 24.17
C HIS A 359 1.43 6.03 22.80
N LEU A 360 0.76 6.91 22.06
CA LEU A 360 0.30 6.64 20.70
C LEU A 360 1.28 7.25 19.70
N THR A 361 1.67 6.50 18.68
CA THR A 361 2.48 7.05 17.59
C THR A 361 1.92 6.70 16.22
N THR A 362 2.17 7.57 15.24
CA THR A 362 1.86 7.32 13.82
C THR A 362 3.13 7.41 12.99
N THR A 363 3.27 6.45 12.08
CA THR A 363 4.28 6.44 11.02
C THR A 363 3.69 6.82 9.66
N ASP A 364 2.38 7.10 9.57
CA ASP A 364 1.74 7.54 8.33
C ASP A 364 1.94 9.08 8.15
N PRO A 365 2.70 9.53 7.13
CA PRO A 365 2.96 10.95 6.87
C PRO A 365 1.71 11.70 6.39
N ALA A 366 0.73 11.00 5.79
CA ALA A 366 -0.50 11.59 5.26
C ALA A 366 -1.61 11.71 6.32
N ASN A 367 -1.30 11.42 7.58
CA ASN A 367 -2.29 11.31 8.63
C ASN A 367 -2.66 12.70 9.19
N HIS A 368 -3.74 13.28 8.65
CA HIS A 368 -4.40 14.48 9.17
C HIS A 368 -5.52 14.16 10.17
N LEU A 369 -5.40 13.08 10.96
CA LEU A 369 -6.43 12.73 11.94
C LEU A 369 -6.30 13.52 13.24
N ASN A 370 -7.47 13.85 13.78
CA ASN A 370 -7.66 14.73 14.92
C ASN A 370 -7.32 13.99 16.24
N TYR A 371 -6.02 13.87 16.55
CA TYR A 371 -5.53 13.35 17.84
C TYR A 371 -5.96 14.19 19.04
N GLU A 372 -6.70 15.29 18.83
CA GLU A 372 -7.31 16.08 19.88
C GLU A 372 -8.05 15.22 20.93
N LEU A 373 -8.77 14.19 20.51
CA LEU A 373 -9.48 13.30 21.46
C LEU A 373 -8.52 12.50 22.34
N VAL A 374 -7.40 12.06 21.76
CA VAL A 374 -6.35 11.29 22.45
C VAL A 374 -5.58 12.19 23.41
N ILE A 375 -5.21 13.39 22.96
CA ILE A 375 -4.52 14.40 23.75
C ILE A 375 -5.43 14.87 24.91
N LYS A 376 -6.72 15.11 24.66
CA LYS A 376 -7.71 15.44 25.71
C LYS A 376 -7.86 14.32 26.75
N ALA A 377 -7.62 13.07 26.38
CA ALA A 377 -7.62 11.93 27.30
C ALA A 377 -6.29 11.78 28.09
N GLY A 378 -5.31 12.68 27.90
CA GLY A 378 -4.03 12.64 28.59
C GLY A 378 -3.15 11.47 28.15
N ILE A 379 -3.18 11.15 26.86
CA ILE A 379 -2.31 10.17 26.20
C ILE A 379 -1.26 10.94 25.41
N ASP A 380 0.01 10.57 25.56
CA ASP A 380 1.11 11.17 24.81
C ASP A 380 1.05 10.72 23.35
N VAL A 381 1.24 11.66 22.42
CA VAL A 381 1.19 11.40 20.98
C VAL A 381 2.48 11.85 20.32
N SER A 382 3.11 10.99 19.52
CA SER A 382 4.23 11.36 18.65
C SER A 382 3.97 11.03 17.18
N LYS A 383 4.49 11.87 16.29
CA LYS A 383 4.55 11.61 14.86
C LYS A 383 6.00 11.39 14.47
N ILE A 384 6.27 10.38 13.65
CA ILE A 384 7.54 10.30 12.93
C ILE A 384 7.35 11.08 11.64
N ASP A 385 7.92 12.28 11.57
CA ASP A 385 7.96 13.05 10.33
C ASP A 385 9.26 12.73 9.60
N GLU A 386 9.15 12.08 8.43
CA GLU A 386 10.30 11.56 7.70
C GLU A 386 11.30 12.67 7.34
N ALA A 387 10.82 13.87 7.00
CA ALA A 387 11.69 14.99 6.61
C ALA A 387 12.43 15.56 7.84
N GLU A 388 11.73 15.76 8.95
CA GLU A 388 12.34 16.25 10.20
C GLU A 388 13.37 15.26 10.75
N VAL A 389 13.03 13.97 10.74
CA VAL A 389 13.89 12.90 11.23
C VAL A 389 15.12 12.72 10.33
N LEU A 390 14.96 12.79 9.01
CA LEU A 390 16.07 12.75 8.06
C LEU A 390 17.04 13.92 8.29
N GLU A 391 16.54 15.15 8.41
CA GLU A 391 17.41 16.31 8.64
C GLU A 391 18.11 16.24 10.00
N ALA A 392 17.43 15.76 11.05
CA ALA A 392 18.07 15.51 12.34
C ALA A 392 19.20 14.48 12.23
N TYR A 393 18.98 13.38 11.52
CA TYR A 393 20.00 12.34 11.31
C TYR A 393 21.18 12.84 10.48
N LYS A 394 20.94 13.56 9.38
CA LYS A 394 22.01 14.20 8.59
C LYS A 394 22.87 15.11 9.45
N ASN A 395 22.24 15.91 10.30
CA ASN A 395 22.96 16.83 11.20
C ASN A 395 23.78 16.07 12.25
N GLU A 396 23.28 14.95 12.78
CA GLU A 396 24.04 14.07 13.68
C GLU A 396 25.28 13.48 12.99
N VAL A 397 25.14 12.94 11.77
CA VAL A 397 26.26 12.37 11.01
C VAL A 397 27.30 13.44 10.68
N ARG A 398 26.86 14.63 10.24
CA ARG A 398 27.74 15.79 10.00
C ARG A 398 28.50 16.21 11.27
N ALA A 399 27.83 16.24 12.41
CA ALA A 399 28.45 16.59 13.68
C ALA A 399 29.55 15.58 14.06
N LYS A 400 29.26 14.27 13.99
CA LYS A 400 30.25 13.22 14.26
C LYS A 400 31.44 13.25 13.31
N ALA A 401 31.19 13.49 12.02
CA ALA A 401 32.26 13.60 11.03
C ALA A 401 33.21 14.78 11.33
N ARG A 402 32.64 15.92 11.79
CA ARG A 402 33.42 17.07 12.28
C ARG A 402 34.20 16.75 13.55
N GLU A 403 33.59 16.06 14.51
CA GLU A 403 34.24 15.64 15.76
C GLU A 403 35.42 14.69 15.52
N ASN A 404 35.30 13.80 14.53
CA ASN A 404 36.33 12.85 14.13
C ASN A 404 37.41 13.46 13.21
N GLN A 405 37.39 14.77 12.94
CA GLN A 405 38.37 15.49 12.11
C GLN A 405 38.55 14.88 10.70
N MET A 406 37.45 14.44 10.06
CA MET A 406 37.49 13.88 8.71
C MET A 406 37.94 14.92 7.67
N THR A 407 38.58 14.48 6.59
CA THR A 407 39.12 15.41 5.57
C THR A 407 38.01 16.06 4.74
N ALA A 408 38.35 17.09 3.97
CA ALA A 408 37.38 17.75 3.09
C ALA A 408 36.82 16.81 2.02
N GLU A 409 37.65 15.90 1.50
CA GLU A 409 37.24 14.86 0.53
C GLU A 409 36.31 13.83 1.20
N ASP A 410 36.60 13.41 2.44
CA ASP A 410 35.73 12.51 3.19
C ASP A 410 34.38 13.14 3.53
N MET A 411 34.37 14.45 3.81
CA MET A 411 33.12 15.20 4.07
C MET A 411 32.26 15.31 2.82
N GLU A 412 32.88 15.50 1.64
CA GLU A 412 32.17 15.52 0.36
C GLU A 412 31.53 14.14 0.07
N TYR A 413 32.27 13.06 0.32
CA TYR A 413 31.77 11.69 0.22
C TYR A 413 30.57 11.42 1.15
N ILE A 414 30.65 11.85 2.41
CA ILE A 414 29.55 11.70 3.38
C ILE A 414 28.32 12.51 2.96
N GLU A 415 28.50 13.73 2.45
CA GLU A 415 27.39 14.54 1.96
C GLU A 415 26.71 13.92 0.73
N GLU A 416 27.45 13.18 -0.09
CA GLU A 416 26.89 12.40 -1.21
C GLU A 416 26.07 11.21 -0.70
N ASP A 417 26.59 10.44 0.26
CA ASP A 417 25.87 9.30 0.87
C ASP A 417 24.61 9.74 1.64
N LEU A 418 24.67 10.87 2.34
CA LEU A 418 23.52 11.46 3.04
C LEU A 418 22.38 11.91 2.11
N ARG A 419 22.62 12.02 0.79
CA ARG A 419 21.58 12.27 -0.23
C ARG A 419 20.93 10.99 -0.75
N SER A 420 21.47 9.82 -0.41
CA SER A 420 20.90 8.53 -0.76
C SER A 420 19.50 8.36 -0.16
N PRO A 421 18.52 7.81 -0.90
CA PRO A 421 17.22 7.41 -0.35
C PRO A 421 17.33 6.46 0.85
N CYS A 422 18.39 5.66 0.94
CA CYS A 422 18.65 4.73 2.04
C CYS A 422 18.83 5.46 3.39
N THR A 423 19.37 6.68 3.36
CA THR A 423 19.62 7.50 4.56
C THR A 423 18.32 7.88 5.27
N GLN A 424 17.25 8.11 4.50
CA GLN A 424 15.91 8.36 5.05
C GLN A 424 15.37 7.15 5.81
N GLU A 425 15.56 5.94 5.27
CA GLU A 425 15.09 4.71 5.91
C GLU A 425 15.80 4.47 7.24
N ILE A 426 17.12 4.69 7.30
CA ILE A 426 17.91 4.58 8.54
C ILE A 426 17.44 5.60 9.59
N ALA A 427 17.21 6.85 9.18
CA ALA A 427 16.76 7.91 10.08
C ALA A 427 15.40 7.58 10.70
N VAL A 428 14.42 7.21 9.87
CA VAL A 428 13.08 6.79 10.29
C VAL A 428 13.14 5.58 11.23
N PHE A 429 14.01 4.62 10.91
CA PHE A 429 14.23 3.42 11.71
C PHE A 429 14.77 3.74 13.11
N LYS A 430 15.74 4.64 13.23
CA LYS A 430 16.28 5.06 14.53
C LYS A 430 15.21 5.74 15.39
N ALA A 431 14.46 6.69 14.82
CA ALA A 431 13.36 7.35 15.52
C ALA A 431 12.28 6.35 15.98
N PHE A 432 12.02 5.34 15.16
CA PHE A 432 11.10 4.27 15.50
C PHE A 432 11.61 3.40 16.66
N ALA A 433 12.90 3.05 16.68
CA ALA A 433 13.51 2.31 17.78
C ALA A 433 13.38 3.06 19.11
N ASP A 434 13.66 4.36 19.12
CA ASP A 434 13.54 5.22 20.31
C ASP A 434 12.11 5.26 20.86
N ILE A 435 11.11 5.22 19.99
CA ILE A 435 9.70 5.15 20.41
C ILE A 435 9.36 3.79 21.01
N VAL A 436 9.84 2.69 20.44
CA VAL A 436 9.62 1.34 20.97
C VAL A 436 10.35 1.12 22.30
N GLU A 437 11.47 1.81 22.55
CA GLU A 437 12.18 1.76 23.84
C GLU A 437 11.31 2.28 24.99
N LYS A 438 10.42 3.24 24.74
CA LYS A 438 9.46 3.74 25.76
C LYS A 438 8.57 2.65 26.34
N ALA A 439 8.41 1.53 25.64
CA ALA A 439 7.65 0.35 26.08
C ALA A 439 8.17 -0.25 27.41
N ASP A 440 9.36 0.15 27.87
CA ASP A 440 9.89 -0.16 29.20
C ASP A 440 9.02 0.41 30.33
N THR A 441 8.36 1.56 30.09
CA THR A 441 7.63 2.31 31.12
C THR A 441 6.14 2.49 30.83
N GLU A 442 5.73 2.33 29.57
CA GLU A 442 4.35 2.54 29.12
C GLU A 442 3.94 1.57 28.01
N ILE A 443 2.66 1.56 27.64
CA ILE A 443 2.18 0.79 26.49
C ILE A 443 2.27 1.67 25.25
N VAL A 444 3.03 1.23 24.26
CA VAL A 444 3.22 1.94 22.99
C VAL A 444 2.26 1.36 21.95
N VAL A 445 1.34 2.18 21.46
CA VAL A 445 0.42 1.83 20.37
C VAL A 445 0.92 2.51 19.10
N ILE A 446 1.15 1.73 18.05
CA ILE A 446 1.79 2.17 16.81
C ILE A 446 0.80 2.02 15.65
N ASP A 447 0.35 3.15 15.13
CA ASP A 447 -0.37 3.24 13.86
C ASP A 447 0.64 3.19 12.71
N THR A 448 0.60 2.09 11.95
CA THR A 448 1.57 1.87 10.88
C THR A 448 1.10 2.50 9.56
N ALA A 449 2.05 2.87 8.71
CA ALA A 449 1.81 3.06 7.29
C ALA A 449 1.23 1.77 6.64
N PRO A 450 0.76 1.79 5.38
CA PRO A 450 0.28 0.59 4.68
C PRO A 450 1.31 -0.56 4.68
N THR A 451 0.80 -1.80 4.68
CA THR A 451 1.54 -3.06 4.88
C THR A 451 2.89 -3.18 4.20
N GLY A 452 2.99 -2.83 2.90
CA GLY A 452 4.25 -2.93 2.17
C GLY A 452 5.37 -2.07 2.77
N HIS A 453 5.06 -0.86 3.24
CA HIS A 453 6.08 0.03 3.80
C HIS A 453 6.56 -0.43 5.20
N THR A 454 5.67 -1.03 5.99
CA THR A 454 6.02 -1.51 7.33
C THR A 454 6.86 -2.80 7.29
N LEU A 455 6.62 -3.67 6.31
CA LEU A 455 7.46 -4.85 6.09
C LEU A 455 8.84 -4.46 5.57
N LEU A 456 8.92 -3.48 4.67
CA LEU A 456 10.21 -2.90 4.27
C LEU A 456 10.96 -2.29 5.44
N LEU A 457 10.26 -1.63 6.37
CA LEU A 457 10.87 -1.17 7.62
C LEU A 457 11.40 -2.35 8.45
N LEU A 458 10.63 -3.44 8.59
CA LEU A 458 11.04 -4.69 9.26
C LEU A 458 12.21 -5.41 8.57
N ASP A 459 12.25 -5.45 7.25
CA ASP A 459 13.35 -6.06 6.49
C ASP A 459 14.60 -5.18 6.49
N ALA A 460 14.44 -3.86 6.45
CA ALA A 460 15.51 -2.91 6.71
C ALA A 460 16.05 -3.09 8.13
N THR A 461 15.19 -3.35 9.13
CA THR A 461 15.66 -3.67 10.49
C THR A 461 16.52 -4.93 10.50
N GLN A 462 16.15 -5.98 9.75
CA GLN A 462 16.92 -7.23 9.70
C GLN A 462 18.24 -7.06 8.95
N SER A 463 18.22 -6.32 7.84
CA SER A 463 19.39 -6.08 7.00
C SER A 463 20.41 -5.22 7.74
N TYR A 464 19.94 -4.14 8.37
CA TYR A 464 20.77 -3.29 9.22
C TYR A 464 21.29 -4.05 10.44
N HIS A 465 20.47 -4.85 11.12
CA HIS A 465 20.94 -5.66 12.25
C HIS A 465 22.07 -6.62 11.85
N LYS A 466 21.95 -7.29 10.69
CA LYS A 466 23.01 -8.15 10.14
C LYS A 466 24.27 -7.37 9.74
N GLU A 467 24.11 -6.19 9.17
CA GLU A 467 25.23 -5.32 8.76
C GLU A 467 26.01 -4.79 9.96
N VAL A 468 25.31 -4.47 11.04
CA VAL A 468 25.96 -3.95 12.24
C VAL A 468 26.54 -5.07 13.12
N GLU A 469 25.92 -6.27 13.16
CA GLU A 469 26.55 -7.48 13.72
C GLU A 469 27.91 -7.79 13.06
N ARG A 470 28.07 -7.44 11.77
CA ARG A 470 29.32 -7.64 11.02
C ARG A 470 30.40 -6.61 11.30
N THR A 471 30.06 -5.37 11.62
CA THR A 471 31.04 -4.26 11.68
C THR A 471 31.80 -4.16 13.00
N GLN A 472 31.65 -5.09 13.95
CA GLN A 472 32.26 -5.02 15.31
C GLN A 472 32.01 -3.68 16.04
N GLY A 473 31.04 -2.88 15.58
CA GLY A 473 30.62 -1.66 16.24
C GLY A 473 29.70 -1.98 17.42
N GLU A 474 29.86 -1.25 18.53
CA GLU A 474 28.94 -1.36 19.67
C GLU A 474 27.55 -0.85 19.26
N ILE A 475 26.62 -1.74 18.91
CA ILE A 475 25.19 -1.37 18.90
C ILE A 475 24.78 -1.17 20.34
N LYS A 476 24.64 0.09 20.75
CA LYS A 476 24.15 0.46 22.08
C LYS A 476 22.75 1.09 21.96
N GLY A 477 21.89 0.77 22.92
CA GLY A 477 20.58 1.41 23.08
C GLY A 477 19.45 0.79 22.25
N ALA A 478 18.44 1.60 21.94
CA ALA A 478 17.15 1.21 21.38
C ALA A 478 17.22 0.30 20.13
N VAL A 479 18.17 0.56 19.23
CA VAL A 479 18.29 -0.14 17.94
C VAL A 479 18.68 -1.62 18.09
N ALA A 480 19.55 -1.95 19.06
CA ALA A 480 19.95 -3.34 19.33
C ALA A 480 18.79 -4.19 19.86
N ASN A 481 17.94 -3.59 20.68
CA ASN A 481 16.86 -4.28 21.38
C ASN A 481 15.56 -4.35 20.57
N LEU A 482 15.45 -3.59 19.49
CA LEU A 482 14.22 -3.45 18.72
C LEU A 482 13.73 -4.80 18.16
N LEU A 483 14.53 -5.46 17.31
CA LEU A 483 14.12 -6.73 16.69
C LEU A 483 13.80 -7.85 17.71
N PRO A 484 14.65 -8.09 18.73
CA PRO A 484 14.33 -9.03 19.81
C PRO A 484 12.99 -8.72 20.50
N ARG A 485 12.70 -7.44 20.77
CA ARG A 485 11.45 -7.01 21.38
C ARG A 485 10.25 -7.23 20.45
N LEU A 486 10.36 -6.90 19.16
CA LEU A 486 9.28 -7.11 18.18
C LEU A 486 8.93 -8.59 18.01
N ARG A 487 9.93 -9.47 18.08
CA ARG A 487 9.75 -10.94 18.00
C ARG A 487 9.28 -11.57 19.32
N ASN A 488 9.32 -10.85 20.43
CA ASN A 488 8.90 -11.36 21.74
C ASN A 488 7.35 -11.36 21.86
N PRO A 489 6.69 -12.53 21.82
CA PRO A 489 5.22 -12.58 21.85
C PRO A 489 4.63 -12.25 23.23
N LYS A 490 5.45 -12.09 24.28
CA LYS A 490 4.97 -11.62 25.59
C LYS A 490 4.88 -10.10 25.66
N GLU A 491 5.72 -9.40 24.90
CA GLU A 491 5.78 -7.93 24.90
C GLU A 491 5.03 -7.34 23.72
N THR A 492 5.17 -7.94 22.54
CA THR A 492 4.65 -7.38 21.30
C THR A 492 3.40 -8.11 20.83
N GLU A 493 2.43 -7.36 20.31
CA GLU A 493 1.29 -7.87 19.56
C GLU A 493 1.12 -7.06 18.28
N VAL A 494 0.98 -7.74 17.16
CA VAL A 494 0.50 -7.12 15.92
C VAL A 494 -0.98 -7.38 15.81
N VAL A 495 -1.80 -6.35 15.64
CA VAL A 495 -3.24 -6.44 15.36
C VAL A 495 -3.45 -6.20 13.87
N ILE A 496 -3.90 -7.24 13.17
CA ILE A 496 -4.18 -7.15 11.72
C ILE A 496 -5.58 -6.57 11.52
N VAL A 497 -5.67 -5.40 10.89
CA VAL A 497 -6.91 -4.70 10.58
C VAL A 497 -7.27 -4.93 9.11
N THR A 498 -8.49 -5.40 8.86
CA THR A 498 -9.01 -5.65 7.52
C THR A 498 -10.47 -5.21 7.39
N LEU A 499 -11.06 -5.42 6.21
CA LEU A 499 -12.47 -5.20 5.90
C LEU A 499 -13.09 -6.55 5.49
N PRO A 500 -14.41 -6.73 5.62
CA PRO A 500 -15.09 -7.98 5.26
C PRO A 500 -15.30 -8.11 3.74
N GLU A 501 -14.22 -7.93 2.98
CA GLU A 501 -14.20 -7.93 1.51
C GLU A 501 -13.05 -8.81 1.02
N THR A 502 -13.18 -9.32 -0.21
CA THR A 502 -12.21 -10.23 -0.85
C THR A 502 -10.77 -9.72 -0.81
N THR A 503 -10.52 -8.55 -1.43
CA THR A 503 -9.18 -8.00 -1.58
C THR A 503 -8.51 -7.68 -0.23
N PRO A 504 -9.17 -6.96 0.70
CA PRO A 504 -8.60 -6.70 2.03
C PRO A 504 -8.25 -7.96 2.83
N VAL A 505 -9.03 -9.04 2.72
CA VAL A 505 -8.74 -10.30 3.43
C VAL A 505 -7.52 -11.01 2.84
N PHE A 506 -7.44 -11.14 1.51
CA PHE A 506 -6.27 -11.76 0.88
C PHE A 506 -4.96 -10.99 1.16
N GLU A 507 -5.02 -9.67 1.20
CA GLU A 507 -3.83 -8.89 1.57
C GLU A 507 -3.44 -9.04 3.04
N ALA A 508 -4.43 -9.16 3.92
CA ALA A 508 -4.18 -9.46 5.32
C ALA A 508 -3.58 -10.87 5.52
N GLU A 509 -3.92 -11.84 4.67
CA GLU A 509 -3.28 -13.17 4.64
C GLU A 509 -1.82 -13.10 4.20
N ARG A 510 -1.49 -12.30 3.19
CA ARG A 510 -0.10 -12.10 2.76
C ARG A 510 0.72 -11.43 3.87
N LEU A 511 0.15 -10.38 4.49
CA LEU A 511 0.75 -9.78 5.68
C LEU A 511 1.02 -10.81 6.78
N LEU A 512 0.09 -11.73 7.04
CA LEU A 512 0.29 -12.79 8.02
C LEU A 512 1.50 -13.68 7.65
N GLN A 513 1.64 -14.06 6.37
CA GLN A 513 2.78 -14.83 5.89
C GLN A 513 4.10 -14.08 6.08
N ASP A 514 4.11 -12.78 5.81
CA ASP A 514 5.30 -11.95 5.97
C ASP A 514 5.70 -11.77 7.45
N LEU A 515 4.72 -11.58 8.34
CA LEU A 515 4.96 -11.57 9.79
C LEU A 515 5.55 -12.90 10.27
N GLN A 516 5.04 -14.03 9.75
CA GLN A 516 5.57 -15.36 10.06
C GLN A 516 7.02 -15.52 9.58
N ARG A 517 7.34 -15.07 8.35
CA ARG A 517 8.71 -15.05 7.83
C ARG A 517 9.65 -14.20 8.69
N ALA A 518 9.15 -13.07 9.19
CA ALA A 518 9.89 -12.18 10.09
C ALA A 518 10.02 -12.71 11.53
N GLY A 519 9.35 -13.81 11.87
CA GLY A 519 9.31 -14.38 13.22
C GLY A 519 8.46 -13.57 14.22
N ILE A 520 7.56 -12.72 13.71
CA ILE A 520 6.65 -11.90 14.53
C ILE A 520 5.32 -12.62 14.64
N LYS A 521 4.83 -12.80 15.87
CA LYS A 521 3.57 -13.49 16.12
C LYS A 521 2.40 -12.50 16.13
N ASN A 522 1.28 -12.96 15.58
CA ASN A 522 -0.01 -12.28 15.61
C ASN A 522 -1.05 -13.25 16.21
N LYS A 523 -1.91 -12.73 17.08
CA LYS A 523 -3.09 -13.41 17.62
C LYS A 523 -4.36 -12.72 17.13
N TRP A 524 -4.44 -11.40 17.23
CA TRP A 524 -5.70 -10.68 17.02
C TRP A 524 -5.88 -10.10 15.62
N TRP A 525 -7.10 -10.24 15.12
CA TRP A 525 -7.58 -9.60 13.90
C TRP A 525 -8.74 -8.66 14.22
N VAL A 526 -8.85 -7.56 13.48
CA VAL A 526 -9.97 -6.63 13.55
C VAL A 526 -10.61 -6.54 12.16
N ILE A 527 -11.88 -6.93 12.06
CA ILE A 527 -12.67 -6.69 10.85
C ILE A 527 -13.47 -5.41 11.07
N ASN A 528 -13.08 -4.36 10.35
CA ASN A 528 -13.66 -3.04 10.51
C ASN A 528 -14.82 -2.81 9.53
N SER A 529 -15.69 -1.85 9.85
CA SER A 529 -16.79 -1.38 8.99
C SER A 529 -17.78 -2.47 8.54
N CYS A 530 -18.10 -3.44 9.42
CA CYS A 530 -19.00 -4.54 9.10
C CYS A 530 -20.46 -4.05 8.99
N LEU A 531 -21.07 -4.17 7.80
CA LEU A 531 -22.52 -3.99 7.63
C LEU A 531 -23.30 -5.16 8.24
N SER A 532 -22.70 -6.35 8.32
CA SER A 532 -23.23 -7.56 8.96
C SER A 532 -23.50 -7.42 10.47
N LEU A 533 -23.04 -6.34 11.11
CA LEU A 533 -23.36 -5.99 12.49
C LEU A 533 -24.48 -4.95 12.62
N VAL A 534 -24.98 -4.41 11.51
CA VAL A 534 -25.93 -3.30 11.52
C VAL A 534 -27.30 -3.78 11.09
N ASP A 535 -28.34 -3.34 11.81
CA ASP A 535 -29.72 -3.55 11.40
C ASP A 535 -30.09 -2.58 10.28
N THR A 536 -30.34 -3.13 9.09
CA THR A 536 -30.76 -2.39 7.90
C THR A 536 -31.93 -3.11 7.24
N GLN A 537 -32.93 -2.35 6.81
CA GLN A 537 -34.08 -2.83 6.06
C GLN A 537 -33.91 -2.68 4.55
N ASN A 538 -32.94 -1.88 4.11
CA ASN A 538 -32.63 -1.66 2.71
C ASN A 538 -32.16 -2.99 2.03
N PRO A 539 -32.85 -3.49 0.99
CA PRO A 539 -32.52 -4.78 0.36
C PRO A 539 -31.09 -4.86 -0.20
N PHE A 540 -30.58 -3.75 -0.73
CA PHE A 540 -29.22 -3.67 -1.25
C PHE A 540 -28.18 -3.80 -0.13
N LEU A 541 -28.37 -3.10 0.99
CA LEU A 541 -27.47 -3.20 2.13
C LEU A 541 -27.55 -4.56 2.82
N LYS A 542 -28.72 -5.22 2.82
CA LYS A 542 -28.86 -6.62 3.28
C LYS A 542 -28.03 -7.58 2.42
N ALA A 543 -28.14 -7.48 1.10
CA ALA A 543 -27.34 -8.29 0.19
C ALA A 543 -25.84 -8.05 0.39
N LYS A 544 -25.45 -6.79 0.58
CA LYS A 544 -24.05 -6.43 0.85
C LYS A 544 -23.56 -7.01 2.19
N ALA A 545 -24.35 -6.91 3.25
CA ALA A 545 -24.05 -7.48 4.55
C ALA A 545 -23.94 -9.02 4.52
N GLN A 546 -24.74 -9.69 3.69
CA GLN A 546 -24.60 -11.14 3.46
C GLN A 546 -23.32 -11.50 2.72
N SER A 547 -22.89 -10.67 1.76
CA SER A 547 -21.64 -10.88 1.04
C SER A 547 -20.38 -10.81 1.93
N GLU A 548 -20.49 -10.25 3.13
CA GLU A 548 -19.42 -10.17 4.13
C GLU A 548 -19.16 -11.51 4.85
N LEU A 549 -20.20 -12.34 5.01
CA LEU A 549 -20.16 -13.52 5.89
C LEU A 549 -19.05 -14.52 5.53
N PRO A 550 -18.83 -14.89 4.24
CA PRO A 550 -17.75 -15.82 3.90
C PRO A 550 -16.36 -15.27 4.25
N TRP A 551 -16.17 -13.96 4.17
CA TRP A 551 -14.91 -13.28 4.47
C TRP A 551 -14.67 -13.17 5.97
N ILE A 552 -15.74 -12.90 6.74
CA ILE A 552 -15.70 -12.93 8.21
C ILE A 552 -15.32 -14.33 8.69
N ASP A 553 -15.96 -15.37 8.15
CA ASP A 553 -15.67 -16.76 8.52
C ASP A 553 -14.24 -17.16 8.16
N ARG A 554 -13.72 -16.68 7.02
CA ARG A 554 -12.33 -16.90 6.61
C ARG A 554 -11.35 -16.28 7.62
N VAL A 555 -11.56 -15.03 8.01
CA VAL A 555 -10.72 -14.35 9.02
C VAL A 555 -10.82 -15.02 10.39
N LYS A 556 -12.01 -15.47 10.81
CA LYS A 556 -12.18 -16.24 12.05
C LYS A 556 -11.36 -17.54 12.05
N LYS A 557 -11.31 -18.24 10.91
CA LYS A 557 -10.47 -19.44 10.75
C LYS A 557 -8.98 -19.11 10.82
N LEU A 558 -8.55 -18.02 10.16
CA LEU A 558 -7.15 -17.60 10.14
C LEU A 558 -6.62 -17.13 11.50
N SER A 559 -7.50 -16.59 12.35
CA SER A 559 -7.14 -16.02 13.65
C SER A 559 -7.46 -16.92 14.85
N ASP A 560 -7.79 -18.20 14.61
CA ASP A 560 -8.26 -19.13 15.65
C ASP A 560 -9.38 -18.51 16.52
N SER A 561 -10.34 -17.86 15.87
CA SER A 561 -11.45 -17.12 16.47
C SER A 561 -11.06 -15.92 17.35
N ASN A 562 -9.83 -15.40 17.27
CA ASN A 562 -9.43 -14.13 17.89
C ASN A 562 -9.69 -12.96 16.92
N THR A 563 -10.95 -12.80 16.57
CA THR A 563 -11.41 -11.74 15.66
C THR A 563 -12.33 -10.78 16.39
N ALA A 564 -11.99 -9.49 16.42
CA ALA A 564 -12.89 -8.44 16.87
C ALA A 564 -13.60 -7.81 15.66
N LEU A 565 -14.93 -7.70 15.72
CA LEU A 565 -15.72 -7.06 14.68
C LEU A 565 -16.13 -5.65 15.11
N ILE A 566 -16.02 -4.69 14.20
CA ILE A 566 -16.46 -3.30 14.40
C ILE A 566 -17.56 -2.98 13.40
N ALA A 567 -18.73 -2.60 13.91
CA ALA A 567 -19.89 -2.25 13.09
C ALA A 567 -19.62 -1.02 12.22
N TRP A 568 -20.20 -1.00 11.02
CA TRP A 568 -20.19 0.18 10.17
C TRP A 568 -20.85 1.37 10.87
N ARG A 569 -20.25 2.56 10.75
CA ARG A 569 -20.79 3.83 11.25
C ARG A 569 -20.51 4.93 10.24
N ALA A 570 -21.48 5.84 10.07
CA ALA A 570 -21.20 7.14 9.49
C ALA A 570 -20.28 7.90 10.45
N LYS A 571 -19.13 8.33 9.95
CA LYS A 571 -18.17 9.18 10.66
C LYS A 571 -18.37 10.61 10.21
#